data_AF-A0A2V6PU04-F1
#
_entry.id   AF-A0A2V6PU04-F1
#
_cell.length_a   1.000
_cell.length_b   1.000
_cell.length_c   1.000
_cell.angle_alpha   90.00
_cell.angle_beta   90.00
_cell.angle_gamma   90.00
#
_symmetry.space_group_name_H-M   'P 1'
#
loop_
_entity.id
_entity.type
_entity.pdbx_description
1 polymer ?
#
loop_
_entity_poly.entity_id
_entity_poly.type
_entity_poly.pdbx_seq_one_letter_code
_entity_poly.pdbx_strand_id
1 'polypeptide(L)' 'MSDPAQILRDFKPTREFFVGIDSDGCIFDSMEIKHKECFAPMFIKHFELQAVSKYAREVWEFVNLYS' A
#
# COMPACT_ATOMS: atom_id res chain seq x y z
N MET A 1 -5.15 3.61 29.92
CA MET A 1 -5.91 3.57 28.66
C MET A 1 -6.22 2.11 28.36
N SER A 2 -7.42 1.78 27.90
CA SER A 2 -7.75 0.42 27.46
C SER A 2 -6.95 0.04 26.22
N ASP A 3 -6.54 -1.21 26.09
CA ASP A 3 -5.90 -1.72 24.88
C ASP A 3 -6.91 -1.76 23.73
N PRO A 4 -6.72 -1.01 22.63
CA PRO A 4 -7.65 -0.98 21.50
C PRO A 4 -7.80 -2.35 20.81
N ALA A 5 -6.82 -3.25 20.94
CA ALA A 5 -6.89 -4.59 20.37
C ALA A 5 -7.77 -5.57 21.16
N GLN A 6 -8.19 -5.23 22.39
CA GLN A 6 -8.93 -6.14 23.26
C GLN A 6 -10.24 -6.65 22.60
N ILE A 7 -10.93 -5.78 21.85
CA ILE A 7 -12.16 -6.12 21.11
C ILE A 7 -11.92 -7.28 20.12
N LEU A 8 -10.77 -7.27 19.44
CA LEU A 8 -10.43 -8.31 18.46
C LEU A 8 -10.03 -9.62 19.14
N ARG A 9 -9.37 -9.56 20.30
CA ARG A 9 -8.99 -10.76 21.06
C ARG A 9 -10.19 -11.47 21.68
N ASP A 10 -11.20 -10.70 22.12
CA ASP A 10 -12.42 -11.24 22.72
C ASP A 10 -13.47 -11.65 21.66
N PHE A 11 -13.23 -11.34 20.39
CA PHE A 11 -14.15 -11.66 19.30
C PHE A 11 -14.30 -13.17 19.14
N LYS A 12 -15.55 -13.65 19.31
CA LYS A 12 -15.91 -15.04 19.01
C LYS A 12 -16.44 -15.12 17.58
N PRO A 13 -15.89 -15.98 16.71
CA PRO A 13 -16.40 -16.16 15.35
C PRO A 13 -17.90 -16.50 15.33
N THR A 14 -18.67 -15.80 14.49
CA THR A 14 -20.13 -15.96 14.37
C THR A 14 -20.54 -16.71 13.09
N ARG A 15 -19.58 -16.99 12.21
CA ARG A 15 -19.75 -17.66 10.93
C ARG A 15 -18.67 -18.75 10.79
N GLU A 16 -18.98 -19.77 10.01
CA GLU A 16 -18.06 -20.88 9.74
C GLU A 16 -16.84 -20.45 8.91
N PHE A 17 -17.02 -19.43 8.07
CA PHE A 17 -15.99 -18.91 7.18
C PHE A 17 -15.84 -17.40 7.33
N PHE A 18 -14.60 -16.94 7.22
CA PHE A 18 -14.23 -15.53 7.06
C PHE A 18 -13.78 -15.31 5.61
N VAL A 19 -14.36 -14.31 4.95
CA VAL A 19 -13.91 -13.86 3.63
C VAL A 19 -13.33 -12.47 3.81
N GLY A 20 -12.00 -12.39 3.77
CA GLY A 20 -11.28 -11.12 3.72
C GLY A 20 -11.04 -10.74 2.27
N ILE A 21 -11.36 -9.50 1.91
CA ILE A 21 -10.99 -8.95 0.61
C ILE A 21 -10.01 -7.82 0.88
N ASP A 22 -8.88 -7.86 0.19
CA ASP A 22 -7.92 -6.76 0.23
C ASP A 22 -8.55 -5.52 -0.40
N SER A 23 -8.36 -4.36 0.22
CA SER A 23 -9.00 -3.14 -0.26
C SER A 23 -8.25 -2.53 -1.43
N ASP A 24 -6.93 -2.40 -1.32
CA ASP A 24 -6.12 -1.70 -2.31
C ASP A 24 -5.71 -2.64 -3.43
N GLY A 25 -5.94 -2.26 -4.69
CA GLY A 25 -5.57 -3.07 -5.85
C GLY A 25 -6.50 -4.27 -6.12
N CYS A 26 -7.45 -4.56 -5.22
CA CYS A 26 -8.47 -5.61 -5.41
C CYS A 26 -9.90 -5.04 -5.40
N ILE A 27 -10.29 -4.26 -4.38
CA ILE A 27 -11.60 -3.57 -4.37
C ILE A 27 -11.52 -2.16 -4.94
N PHE A 28 -10.43 -1.44 -4.67
CA PHE A 28 -10.21 -0.07 -5.15
C PHE A 28 -9.01 0.00 -6.07
N ASP A 29 -9.19 0.68 -7.20
CA ASP A 29 -8.07 1.06 -8.07
C ASP A 29 -7.34 2.28 -7.50
N SER A 30 -6.69 2.06 -6.35
CA SER A 30 -5.95 3.08 -5.61
C SER A 30 -4.43 2.91 -5.75
N MET A 31 -3.98 1.76 -6.27
CA MET A 31 -2.56 1.40 -6.28
C MET A 31 -1.76 2.26 -7.26
N GLU A 32 -2.31 2.54 -8.43
CA GLU A 32 -1.62 3.35 -9.43
C GLU A 32 -1.32 4.76 -8.89
N ILE A 33 -2.33 5.44 -8.35
CA ILE A 33 -2.15 6.79 -7.80
C ILE A 33 -1.24 6.80 -6.57
N LYS A 34 -1.33 5.81 -5.67
CA LYS A 34 -0.44 5.73 -4.50
C LYS A 34 1.02 5.58 -4.90
N HIS A 35 1.31 4.70 -5.86
CA HIS A 35 2.68 4.49 -6.30
C HIS A 35 3.25 5.71 -7.04
N LYS A 36 2.46 6.34 -7.92
CA LYS A 36 2.91 7.49 -8.74
C LYS A 36 3.01 8.79 -7.94
N GLU A 37 2.01 9.09 -7.09
CA GLU A 37 1.90 10.38 -6.42
C GLU A 37 2.40 10.39 -4.97
N CYS A 38 2.49 9.23 -4.31
CA CYS A 38 2.91 9.16 -2.91
C CYS A 38 4.25 8.43 -2.74
N PHE A 39 4.38 7.22 -3.28
CA PHE A 39 5.53 6.36 -2.96
C PHE A 39 6.77 6.70 -3.79
N ALA A 40 6.67 6.78 -5.11
CA ALA A 40 7.80 7.14 -5.98
C ALA A 40 8.39 8.53 -5.63
N PRO A 41 7.59 9.57 -5.33
CA PRO A 41 8.12 10.86 -4.91
C PRO A 41 8.87 10.78 -3.57
N MET A 42 8.36 9.99 -2.62
CA MET A 42 9.01 9.79 -1.33
C MET A 42 10.32 9.01 -1.47
N PHE A 43 10.36 7.99 -2.32
CA PHE A 43 11.59 7.29 -2.69
C PHE A 43 12.63 8.26 -3.27
N ILE A 44 12.26 9.04 -4.29
CA ILE A 44 13.15 10.02 -4.92
C ILE A 44 13.67 11.04 -3.90
N LYS A 45 12.82 11.51 -2.99
CA LYS A 45 13.18 12.45 -1.94
C LYS A 45 14.20 11.86 -0.96
N HIS A 46 13.96 10.66 -0.44
CA HIS A 46 14.80 10.08 0.62
C HIS A 46 16.16 9.60 0.12
N PHE A 47 16.26 9.27 -1.17
CA PHE A 47 17.50 8.84 -1.80
C PHE A 47 18.15 9.94 -2.66
N GLU A 48 17.67 11.18 -2.56
CA GLU A 48 18.23 12.36 -3.26
C GLU A 48 18.34 12.20 -4.79
N LEU A 49 17.42 11.44 -5.39
CA LEU A 49 17.46 11.06 -6.81
C LEU A 49 16.87 12.12 -7.74
N GLN A 50 16.79 13.39 -7.33
CA GLN A 50 16.06 14.39 -8.12
C GLN A 50 16.64 14.59 -9.52
N ALA A 51 17.98 14.55 -9.64
CA ALA A 51 18.68 14.69 -10.92
C ALA A 51 18.32 13.59 -11.94
N VAL A 52 17.87 12.41 -11.46
CA VAL A 52 17.48 11.26 -12.29
C VAL A 52 16.02 10.87 -12.10
N SER A 53 15.20 11.80 -11.60
CA SER A 53 13.84 11.51 -11.13
C SER A 53 12.91 10.97 -12.21
N LYS A 54 13.17 11.26 -13.49
CA LYS A 54 12.47 10.65 -14.62
C LYS A 54 12.68 9.12 -14.62
N TYR A 55 13.94 8.68 -14.70
CA TYR A 55 14.28 7.26 -14.76
C TYR A 55 13.94 6.53 -13.46
N ALA A 56 14.08 7.21 -12.32
CA ALA A 56 13.67 6.65 -11.03
C ALA A 56 12.16 6.32 -10.99
N ARG A 57 11.30 7.18 -11.57
CA ARG A 57 9.86 6.90 -11.70
C ARG A 57 9.57 5.76 -12.67
N GLU A 58 10.19 5.77 -13.85
CA GLU A 58 10.01 4.71 -14.85
C GLU A 58 10.36 3.32 -14.29
N VAL A 59 11.50 3.22 -13.60
CA VAL A 59 11.92 1.96 -12.94
C VAL A 59 10.99 1.61 -11.78
N TRP A 60 10.54 2.60 -10.99
CA TRP A 60 9.61 2.36 -9.89
C TRP A 60 8.29 1.76 -10.38
N GLU A 61 7.70 2.34 -11.43
CA GLU A 61 6.47 1.84 -12.05
C GLU A 61 6.66 0.45 -12.63
N PHE A 62 7.76 0.20 -13.34
CA PHE A 62 8.07 -1.13 -13.86
C PHE A 62 8.16 -2.17 -12.74
N VAL A 63 8.99 -1.94 -11.72
CA VAL A 63 9.26 -2.95 -10.68
C VAL A 63 8.06 -3.16 -9.74
N ASN A 64 7.30 -2.10 -9.43
CA ASN A 64 6.31 -2.16 -8.35
C ASN A 64 4.84 -2.14 -8.80
N LEU A 65 4.54 -1.76 -10.05
CA LEU A 65 3.16 -1.72 -10.56
C LEU A 65 2.90 -2.69 -11.72
N TYR A 66 3.86 -2.84 -12.63
CA TYR A 66 3.58 -3.43 -13.95
C TYR A 66 4.44 -4.66 -14.30
N SER A 67 5.18 -5.23 -13.35
CA SER A 67 6.01 -6.43 -13.53
C SER A 67 5.44 -7.68 -12.87
#